data_AF-A0AAU8Y6I5-F1
#
_entry.id   AF-A0AAU8Y6I5-F1
#
_cell.length_a   1.000
_cell.length_b   1.000
_cell.length_c   1.000
_cell.angle_alpha   90.00
_cell.angle_beta   90.00
_cell.angle_gamma   90.00
#
_symmetry.space_group_name_H-M   'P 1'
#
loop_
_entity.id
_entity.type
_entity.pdbx_description
1 polymer ?
#
loop_
_entity_poly.entity_id
_entity_poly.type
_entity_poly.pdbx_seq_one_letter_code
_entity_poly.pdbx_strand_id
1 'polypeptide(L)'
;MTSKPEQIRQRVKRGELIAGEDLHGLSFAGMDLAGGMFNELNLSGVNFSDCDLRDSVFSDCRLDHAQFARANLKQTAFNQCAMSGGRFCESHIELTMFNNCRLEQSDFSRLSLNQSHWMSCQLAGANFSATQHDRTTFYESPLDGAALNHARLSLVTFFRLNLCETGFEGVDFDRVTFFECDHRGKSYAGQRLVACQFTDNQLDDVDFSQATLRQSNFKGASLRRANLTGVQAQQSLWLEANLTHAQCRSGQFDQAIFSEATLDAANFSQARLYQCVFQRSRAARCDFSDSDLTYADFCYADLGAADFRRARFMRTRMHRAHQQQTRWGDRSGILERDEELYAAETWSAQRQSRI
;
A
#
# COMPACT_ATOMS: atom_id res chain seq x y z
N MET A 1 26.03 36.24 -32.52
CA MET A 1 24.69 35.64 -32.67
C MET A 1 24.34 34.95 -31.37
N THR A 2 23.13 35.15 -30.85
CA THR A 2 22.63 34.52 -29.63
C THR A 2 22.53 33.00 -29.85
N SER A 3 23.01 32.18 -28.90
CA SER A 3 22.94 30.72 -29.02
C SER A 3 21.49 30.23 -29.06
N LYS A 4 21.24 29.06 -29.66
CA LYS A 4 19.90 28.47 -29.75
C LYS A 4 19.24 28.31 -28.36
N PRO A 5 19.91 27.79 -27.30
CA PRO A 5 19.32 27.74 -25.97
C PRO A 5 18.90 29.10 -25.40
N GLU A 6 19.70 30.14 -25.64
CA GLU A 6 19.38 31.50 -25.17
C GLU A 6 18.21 32.12 -25.94
N GLN A 7 18.06 31.80 -27.24
CA GLN A 7 16.86 32.19 -28.01
C GLN A 7 15.60 31.54 -27.44
N ILE A 8 15.65 30.25 -27.08
CA ILE A 8 14.53 29.53 -26.46
C ILE A 8 14.20 30.14 -25.09
N ARG A 9 15.20 30.42 -24.26
CA ARG A 9 15.01 31.08 -22.96
C ARG A 9 14.26 32.41 -23.10
N GLN A 10 14.65 33.25 -24.06
CA GLN A 10 14.00 34.53 -24.31
C GLN A 10 12.53 34.38 -24.73
N ARG A 11 12.21 33.36 -25.53
CA ARG A 11 10.84 33.06 -25.95
C ARG A 11 9.98 32.56 -24.79
N VAL A 12 10.54 31.70 -23.94
CA VAL A 12 9.90 31.29 -22.66
C VAL A 12 9.58 32.50 -21.80
N LYS A 13 10.51 33.45 -21.67
CA LYS A 13 10.28 34.69 -20.89
C LYS A 13 9.25 35.65 -21.48
N ARG A 14 8.86 35.46 -22.75
CA ARG A 14 7.76 36.17 -23.39
C ARG A 14 6.43 35.41 -23.32
N GLY A 15 6.40 34.23 -22.70
CA GLY A 15 5.22 33.36 -22.66
C GLY A 15 4.90 32.72 -24.01
N GLU A 16 5.87 32.63 -24.91
CA GLU A 16 5.66 32.00 -26.22
C GLU A 16 5.64 30.47 -26.09
N LEU A 17 4.76 29.83 -26.86
CA LEU A 17 4.78 28.39 -27.06
C LEU A 17 6.03 27.99 -27.86
N ILE A 18 6.79 27.03 -27.34
CA ILE A 18 7.94 26.43 -28.05
C ILE A 18 7.48 25.10 -28.63
N ALA A 19 7.38 25.01 -29.96
CA ALA A 19 6.79 23.84 -30.62
C ALA A 19 7.52 23.39 -31.89
N GLY A 20 7.53 22.07 -32.13
CA GLY A 20 7.99 21.45 -33.38
C GLY A 20 9.48 21.61 -33.71
N GLU A 21 10.32 21.93 -32.71
CA GLU A 21 11.75 22.13 -32.89
C GLU A 21 12.57 20.92 -32.45
N ASP A 22 13.69 20.69 -33.16
CA ASP A 22 14.71 19.74 -32.75
C ASP A 22 15.76 20.42 -31.86
N LEU A 23 15.77 20.01 -30.60
CA LEU A 23 16.65 20.50 -29.54
C LEU A 23 17.46 19.34 -28.92
N HIS A 24 17.59 18.23 -29.66
CA HIS A 24 18.32 17.04 -29.25
C HIS A 24 19.74 17.37 -28.74
N GLY A 25 20.09 16.82 -27.57
CA GLY A 25 21.44 16.93 -27.00
C GLY A 25 21.87 18.34 -26.58
N LEU A 26 21.02 19.36 -26.74
CA LEU A 26 21.35 20.71 -26.34
C LEU A 26 21.45 20.82 -24.82
N SER A 27 22.26 21.76 -24.35
CA SER A 27 22.35 22.09 -22.94
C SER A 27 21.65 23.41 -22.65
N PHE A 28 20.74 23.35 -21.69
CA PHE A 28 20.05 24.48 -21.06
C PHE A 28 20.55 24.68 -19.63
N ALA A 29 21.64 24.02 -19.23
CA ALA A 29 22.01 23.91 -17.83
C ALA A 29 22.10 25.28 -17.12
N GLY A 30 21.52 25.37 -15.92
CA GLY A 30 21.46 26.60 -15.13
C GLY A 30 20.51 27.68 -15.64
N MET A 31 19.79 27.45 -16.76
CA MET A 31 18.86 28.44 -17.30
C MET A 31 17.55 28.47 -16.52
N ASP A 32 17.00 29.68 -16.40
CA ASP A 32 15.64 29.91 -15.92
C ASP A 32 14.65 29.77 -17.08
N LEU A 33 13.94 28.65 -17.08
CA LEU A 33 12.92 28.24 -18.04
C LEU A 33 11.54 28.08 -17.35
N ALA A 34 11.34 28.69 -16.19
CA ALA A 34 10.09 28.61 -15.45
C ALA A 34 8.91 29.18 -16.26
N GLY A 35 7.76 28.51 -16.17
CA GLY A 35 6.53 28.82 -16.92
C GLY A 35 6.60 28.47 -18.41
N GLY A 36 7.64 27.75 -18.85
CA GLY A 36 7.82 27.39 -20.25
C GLY A 36 6.76 26.39 -20.73
N MET A 37 6.23 26.62 -21.93
CA MET A 37 5.32 25.69 -22.61
C MET A 37 6.07 25.05 -23.78
N PHE A 38 6.32 23.75 -23.68
CA PHE A 38 7.08 22.95 -24.64
C PHE A 38 6.16 21.89 -25.24
N ASN A 39 5.94 21.93 -26.56
CA ASN A 39 5.01 21.04 -27.25
C ASN A 39 5.68 20.33 -28.43
N GLU A 40 5.54 19.01 -28.53
CA GLU A 40 6.02 18.24 -29.70
C GLU A 40 7.51 18.49 -30.03
N LEU A 41 8.35 18.67 -28.99
CA LEU A 41 9.78 18.91 -29.16
C LEU A 41 10.58 17.61 -29.14
N ASN A 42 11.63 17.54 -29.96
CA ASN A 42 12.68 16.56 -29.75
C ASN A 42 13.73 17.13 -28.78
N LEU A 43 13.69 16.67 -27.54
CA LEU A 43 14.58 17.01 -26.44
C LEU A 43 15.36 15.77 -25.95
N SER A 44 15.51 14.75 -26.81
CA SER A 44 16.22 13.52 -26.44
C SER A 44 17.66 13.86 -26.05
N GLY A 45 18.16 13.36 -24.92
CA GLY A 45 19.51 13.62 -24.42
C GLY A 45 19.78 15.07 -24.00
N VAL A 46 18.75 15.93 -23.90
CA VAL A 46 18.90 17.31 -23.46
C VAL A 46 19.46 17.38 -22.03
N ASN A 47 20.26 18.40 -21.76
CA ASN A 47 20.75 18.69 -20.41
C ASN A 47 20.02 19.89 -19.80
N PHE A 48 19.08 19.60 -18.89
CA PHE A 48 18.37 20.54 -18.02
C PHE A 48 18.94 20.61 -16.60
N SER A 49 20.19 20.20 -16.38
CA SER A 49 20.78 20.23 -15.04
C SER A 49 20.82 21.64 -14.48
N ASP A 50 20.50 21.81 -13.20
CA ASP A 50 20.44 23.10 -12.50
C ASP A 50 19.42 24.10 -13.10
N CYS A 51 18.55 23.69 -14.03
CA CYS A 51 17.51 24.56 -14.58
C CYS A 51 16.41 24.86 -13.56
N ASP A 52 15.84 26.05 -13.66
CA ASP A 52 14.53 26.34 -13.08
C ASP A 52 13.45 26.02 -14.11
N LEU A 53 12.63 25.00 -13.84
CA LEU A 53 11.54 24.53 -14.69
C LEU A 53 10.19 24.63 -13.96
N ARG A 54 10.13 25.44 -12.90
CA ARG A 54 8.89 25.63 -12.14
C ARG A 54 7.74 26.06 -13.02
N ASP A 55 6.57 25.50 -12.76
CA ASP A 55 5.33 25.84 -13.48
C ASP A 55 5.39 25.60 -15.00
N SER A 56 6.41 24.90 -15.50
CA SER A 56 6.55 24.57 -16.92
C SER A 56 5.69 23.37 -17.30
N VAL A 57 5.29 23.32 -18.57
CA VAL A 57 4.49 22.24 -19.15
C VAL A 57 5.21 21.67 -20.35
N PHE A 58 5.43 20.36 -20.34
CA PHE A 58 5.91 19.57 -21.47
C PHE A 58 4.76 18.70 -21.96
N SER A 59 4.38 18.86 -23.22
CA SER A 59 3.35 18.05 -23.89
C SER A 59 3.95 17.38 -25.12
N ASP A 60 3.72 16.08 -25.27
CA ASP A 60 4.10 15.32 -26.47
C ASP A 60 5.59 15.40 -26.82
N CYS A 61 6.44 15.65 -25.82
CA CYS A 61 7.88 15.83 -26.01
C CYS A 61 8.62 14.50 -25.92
N ARG A 62 9.69 14.37 -26.72
CA ARG A 62 10.67 13.29 -26.60
C ARG A 62 11.84 13.76 -25.77
N LEU A 63 12.02 13.16 -24.61
CA LEU A 63 12.97 13.50 -23.54
C LEU A 63 13.75 12.25 -23.11
N ASP A 64 13.83 11.23 -23.97
CA ASP A 64 14.59 10.01 -23.70
C ASP A 64 16.04 10.38 -23.33
N HIS A 65 16.54 9.84 -22.23
CA HIS A 65 17.86 10.13 -21.68
C HIS A 65 18.12 11.61 -21.29
N ALA A 66 17.08 12.41 -21.11
CA ALA A 66 17.21 13.77 -20.60
C ALA A 66 17.81 13.80 -19.18
N GLN A 67 18.59 14.84 -18.90
CA GLN A 67 19.25 15.04 -17.61
C GLN A 67 18.60 16.20 -16.87
N PHE A 68 18.09 15.95 -15.67
CA PHE A 68 17.44 16.91 -14.79
C PHE A 68 18.18 17.07 -13.46
N ALA A 69 19.50 16.81 -13.43
CA ALA A 69 20.25 16.81 -12.18
C ALA A 69 20.14 18.18 -11.49
N ARG A 70 19.70 18.21 -10.22
CA ARG A 70 19.45 19.45 -9.45
C ARG A 70 18.46 20.45 -10.11
N ALA A 71 17.70 20.02 -11.11
CA ALA A 71 16.67 20.87 -11.70
C ALA A 71 15.53 21.12 -10.70
N ASN A 72 14.92 22.30 -10.76
CA ASN A 72 13.72 22.61 -10.00
C ASN A 72 12.47 22.30 -10.83
N LEU A 73 11.78 21.21 -10.50
CA LEU A 73 10.60 20.69 -11.20
C LEU A 73 9.30 20.96 -10.42
N LYS A 74 9.32 21.91 -9.48
CA LYS A 74 8.13 22.20 -8.68
C LYS A 74 6.97 22.68 -9.56
N GLN A 75 5.82 22.04 -9.40
CA GLN A 75 4.61 22.31 -10.19
C GLN A 75 4.79 22.16 -11.71
N THR A 76 5.82 21.44 -12.15
CA THR A 76 6.00 21.08 -13.57
C THR A 76 5.02 19.97 -13.95
N ALA A 77 4.50 20.02 -15.18
CA ALA A 77 3.69 18.95 -15.75
C ALA A 77 4.36 18.34 -16.98
N PHE A 78 4.48 17.01 -17.00
CA PHE A 78 4.84 16.23 -18.18
C PHE A 78 3.62 15.45 -18.63
N ASN A 79 3.16 15.71 -19.86
CA ASN A 79 1.98 15.10 -20.46
C ASN A 79 2.41 14.35 -21.72
N GLN A 80 2.10 13.06 -21.80
CA GLN A 80 2.33 12.24 -23.01
C GLN A 80 3.79 12.28 -23.48
N CYS A 81 4.74 12.44 -22.55
CA CYS A 81 6.15 12.54 -22.88
C CYS A 81 6.83 11.15 -22.90
N ALA A 82 7.72 10.95 -23.86
CA ALA A 82 8.65 9.82 -23.86
C ALA A 82 9.92 10.23 -23.11
N MET A 83 10.22 9.61 -21.98
CA MET A 83 11.26 10.03 -21.05
C MET A 83 12.09 8.83 -20.54
N SER A 84 12.21 7.77 -21.35
CA SER A 84 12.84 6.52 -20.92
C SER A 84 14.33 6.77 -20.61
N GLY A 85 14.83 6.21 -19.51
CA GLY A 85 16.21 6.40 -19.05
C GLY A 85 16.57 7.83 -18.65
N GLY A 86 15.59 8.66 -18.31
CA GLY A 86 15.80 10.01 -17.78
C GLY A 86 16.50 9.97 -16.41
N ARG A 87 17.28 11.01 -16.10
CA ARG A 87 18.06 11.08 -14.84
C ARG A 87 17.66 12.31 -14.02
N PHE A 88 17.15 12.08 -12.83
CA PHE A 88 16.57 13.13 -11.98
C PHE A 88 17.38 13.41 -10.70
N CYS A 89 18.62 12.94 -10.62
CA CYS A 89 19.46 13.01 -9.41
C CYS A 89 19.43 14.38 -8.73
N GLU A 90 19.14 14.42 -7.42
CA GLU A 90 19.07 15.65 -6.60
C GLU A 90 18.09 16.73 -7.10
N SER A 91 17.18 16.41 -8.03
CA SER A 91 16.16 17.36 -8.48
C SER A 91 15.09 17.61 -7.42
N HIS A 92 14.48 18.80 -7.48
CA HIS A 92 13.37 19.17 -6.60
C HIS A 92 12.04 18.82 -7.25
N ILE A 93 11.41 17.75 -6.80
CA ILE A 93 10.12 17.27 -7.27
C ILE A 93 9.07 17.50 -6.18
N GLU A 94 8.29 18.56 -6.37
CA GLU A 94 7.20 18.96 -5.48
C GLU A 94 6.00 19.34 -6.33
N LEU A 95 4.83 18.74 -6.09
CA LEU A 95 3.62 19.00 -6.89
C LEU A 95 3.79 18.74 -8.40
N THR A 96 4.80 17.97 -8.79
CA THR A 96 5.06 17.60 -10.19
C THR A 96 4.07 16.54 -10.64
N MET A 97 3.57 16.67 -11.87
CA MET A 97 2.66 15.70 -12.48
C MET A 97 3.32 15.02 -13.68
N PHE A 98 3.26 13.69 -13.69
CA PHE A 98 3.58 12.86 -14.85
C PHE A 98 2.28 12.19 -15.30
N ASN A 99 1.79 12.57 -16.48
CA ASN A 99 0.54 12.06 -17.04
C ASN A 99 0.84 11.34 -18.35
N ASN A 100 0.48 10.06 -18.45
CA ASN A 100 0.67 9.25 -19.65
C ASN A 100 2.12 9.24 -20.16
N CYS A 101 3.11 9.30 -19.26
CA CYS A 101 4.52 9.36 -19.63
C CYS A 101 5.15 7.97 -19.67
N ARG A 102 6.15 7.80 -20.54
CA ARG A 102 7.01 6.61 -20.55
C ARG A 102 8.31 6.91 -19.82
N LEU A 103 8.56 6.22 -18.73
CA LEU A 103 9.63 6.50 -17.77
C LEU A 103 10.39 5.23 -17.38
N GLU A 104 10.40 4.24 -18.28
CA GLU A 104 11.09 2.98 -18.06
C GLU A 104 12.59 3.23 -17.88
N GLN A 105 13.19 2.49 -16.94
CA GLN A 105 14.63 2.58 -16.63
C GLN A 105 15.12 3.96 -16.20
N SER A 106 14.21 4.89 -15.88
CA SER A 106 14.58 6.23 -15.37
C SER A 106 15.07 6.16 -13.93
N ASP A 107 15.98 7.07 -13.58
CA ASP A 107 16.62 7.13 -12.26
C ASP A 107 16.08 8.30 -11.43
N PHE A 108 15.34 7.95 -10.38
CA PHE A 108 14.80 8.80 -9.33
C PHE A 108 15.41 8.50 -7.97
N SER A 109 16.53 7.76 -7.91
CA SER A 109 17.09 7.33 -6.64
C SER A 109 17.48 8.51 -5.75
N ARG A 110 17.28 8.33 -4.45
CA ARG A 110 17.62 9.31 -3.39
C ARG A 110 16.88 10.65 -3.48
N LEU A 111 15.80 10.74 -4.25
CA LEU A 111 14.99 11.95 -4.35
C LEU A 111 14.00 12.08 -3.19
N SER A 112 13.63 13.34 -2.93
CA SER A 112 12.43 13.68 -2.16
C SER A 112 11.30 13.97 -3.15
N LEU A 113 10.24 13.18 -3.08
CA LEU A 113 9.08 13.21 -3.96
C LEU A 113 7.87 13.65 -3.13
N ASN A 114 7.56 14.95 -3.16
CA ASN A 114 6.52 15.52 -2.32
C ASN A 114 5.28 15.88 -3.16
N GLN A 115 4.12 15.33 -2.82
CA GLN A 115 2.85 15.58 -3.51
C GLN A 115 2.92 15.37 -5.03
N SER A 116 3.79 14.44 -5.48
CA SER A 116 3.94 14.12 -6.89
C SER A 116 2.86 13.14 -7.36
N HIS A 117 2.45 13.25 -8.62
CA HIS A 117 1.40 12.41 -9.21
C HIS A 117 1.93 11.69 -10.44
N TRP A 118 1.72 10.38 -10.48
CA TRP A 118 2.12 9.48 -11.56
C TRP A 118 0.86 8.81 -12.07
N MET A 119 0.32 9.35 -13.16
CA MET A 119 -0.99 8.98 -13.70
C MET A 119 -0.77 8.26 -15.03
N SER A 120 -1.16 6.99 -15.08
CA SER A 120 -1.09 6.18 -16.31
C SER A 120 0.30 6.13 -16.94
N CYS A 121 1.36 6.10 -16.11
CA CYS A 121 2.75 6.13 -16.55
C CYS A 121 3.34 4.71 -16.67
N GLN A 122 4.27 4.52 -17.60
CA GLN A 122 5.03 3.28 -17.74
C GLN A 122 6.34 3.41 -16.95
N LEU A 123 6.45 2.70 -15.81
CA LEU A 123 7.58 2.83 -14.87
C LEU A 123 8.40 1.54 -14.74
N ALA A 124 8.31 0.65 -15.73
CA ALA A 124 9.00 -0.63 -15.70
C ALA A 124 10.52 -0.44 -15.50
N GLY A 125 11.06 -1.08 -14.46
CA GLY A 125 12.47 -0.98 -14.08
C GLY A 125 12.96 0.41 -13.67
N ALA A 126 12.06 1.37 -13.40
CA ALA A 126 12.46 2.66 -12.85
C ALA A 126 13.09 2.50 -11.46
N ASN A 127 14.11 3.32 -11.16
CA ASN A 127 14.83 3.28 -9.91
C ASN A 127 14.35 4.38 -8.96
N PHE A 128 13.65 3.99 -7.90
CA PHE A 128 13.20 4.82 -6.79
C PHE A 128 13.90 4.41 -5.48
N SER A 129 15.10 3.82 -5.56
CA SER A 129 15.79 3.35 -4.36
C SER A 129 16.19 4.51 -3.45
N ALA A 130 16.02 4.31 -2.13
CA ALA A 130 16.35 5.27 -1.08
C ALA A 130 15.64 6.64 -1.24
N THR A 131 14.47 6.69 -1.88
CA THR A 131 13.66 7.90 -1.98
C THR A 131 12.89 8.19 -0.69
N GLN A 132 12.46 9.43 -0.56
CA GLN A 132 11.48 9.85 0.44
C GLN A 132 10.24 10.32 -0.29
N HIS A 133 9.12 9.60 -0.13
CA HIS A 133 7.84 10.01 -0.68
C HIS A 133 6.96 10.55 0.43
N ASP A 134 6.41 11.75 0.23
CA ASP A 134 5.34 12.28 1.06
C ASP A 134 4.15 12.63 0.17
N ARG A 135 2.99 12.04 0.47
CA ARG A 135 1.72 12.30 -0.27
C ARG A 135 1.81 12.10 -1.78
N THR A 136 2.64 11.18 -2.24
CA THR A 136 2.77 10.82 -3.66
C THR A 136 1.71 9.80 -4.07
N THR A 137 1.20 9.91 -5.31
CA THR A 137 0.20 8.97 -5.84
C THR A 137 0.71 8.29 -7.11
N PHE A 138 0.68 6.95 -7.13
CA PHE A 138 0.82 6.11 -8.31
C PHE A 138 -0.55 5.56 -8.70
N TYR A 139 -1.11 6.06 -9.79
CA TYR A 139 -2.42 5.67 -10.29
C TYR A 139 -2.27 4.98 -11.64
N GLU A 140 -2.69 3.71 -11.72
CA GLU A 140 -2.63 2.90 -12.95
C GLU A 140 -1.28 3.00 -13.69
N SER A 141 -0.20 3.07 -12.93
CA SER A 141 1.16 3.25 -13.43
C SER A 141 2.00 2.00 -13.10
N PRO A 142 2.11 1.03 -14.03
CA PRO A 142 2.78 -0.25 -13.76
C PRO A 142 4.23 -0.08 -13.29
N LEU A 143 4.58 -0.80 -12.23
CA LEU A 143 5.87 -0.76 -11.52
C LEU A 143 6.63 -2.10 -11.65
N ASP A 144 6.43 -2.82 -12.76
CA ASP A 144 7.08 -4.10 -13.01
C ASP A 144 8.61 -3.97 -12.97
N GLY A 145 9.25 -4.66 -12.03
CA GLY A 145 10.70 -4.60 -11.81
C GLY A 145 11.23 -3.24 -11.33
N ALA A 146 10.36 -2.27 -11.03
CA ALA A 146 10.79 -1.00 -10.44
C ALA A 146 11.32 -1.23 -9.02
N ALA A 147 12.37 -0.50 -8.63
CA ALA A 147 13.03 -0.67 -7.34
C ALA A 147 12.72 0.49 -6.41
N LEU A 148 12.01 0.25 -5.30
CA LEU A 148 11.80 1.20 -4.21
C LEU A 148 12.61 0.82 -2.96
N ASN A 149 13.68 0.04 -3.11
CA ASN A 149 14.45 -0.50 -1.98
C ASN A 149 14.94 0.63 -1.07
N HIS A 150 14.77 0.46 0.24
CA HIS A 150 15.12 1.42 1.28
C HIS A 150 14.42 2.79 1.18
N ALA A 151 13.33 2.89 0.42
CA ALA A 151 12.51 4.09 0.40
C ALA A 151 11.76 4.28 1.72
N ARG A 152 11.36 5.54 1.99
CA ARG A 152 10.41 5.88 3.05
C ARG A 152 9.15 6.44 2.43
N LEU A 153 8.02 5.81 2.73
CA LEU A 153 6.73 6.15 2.13
C LEU A 153 5.78 6.65 3.22
N SER A 154 5.46 7.95 3.17
CA SER A 154 4.51 8.62 4.05
C SER A 154 3.28 9.03 3.24
N LEU A 155 2.09 8.56 3.63
CA LEU A 155 0.82 8.94 2.99
C LEU A 155 0.81 8.70 1.47
N VAL A 156 1.56 7.71 1.01
CA VAL A 156 1.64 7.34 -0.42
C VAL A 156 0.40 6.53 -0.80
N THR A 157 -0.10 6.74 -2.01
CA THR A 157 -1.18 5.92 -2.57
C THR A 157 -0.69 5.13 -3.78
N PHE A 158 -0.93 3.82 -3.76
CA PHE A 158 -0.84 2.93 -4.91
C PHE A 158 -2.26 2.49 -5.27
N PHE A 159 -2.68 2.73 -6.52
CA PHE A 159 -4.04 2.48 -6.97
C PHE A 159 -4.05 1.59 -8.22
N ARG A 160 -4.67 0.41 -8.10
CA ARG A 160 -4.83 -0.59 -9.16
C ARG A 160 -3.50 -1.03 -9.80
N LEU A 161 -2.53 -1.42 -8.98
CA LEU A 161 -1.21 -1.84 -9.43
C LEU A 161 -0.94 -3.32 -9.16
N ASN A 162 -0.20 -3.95 -10.06
CA ASN A 162 0.51 -5.19 -9.77
C ASN A 162 1.85 -4.85 -9.10
N LEU A 163 2.02 -5.29 -7.85
CA LEU A 163 3.19 -5.02 -7.02
C LEU A 163 4.00 -6.30 -6.69
N CYS A 164 3.65 -7.43 -7.29
CA CYS A 164 4.32 -8.72 -7.07
C CYS A 164 5.83 -8.60 -7.32
N GLU A 165 6.21 -8.02 -8.46
CA GLU A 165 7.62 -7.89 -8.90
C GLU A 165 8.29 -6.56 -8.52
N THR A 166 7.60 -5.68 -7.77
CA THR A 166 8.18 -4.39 -7.36
C THR A 166 9.15 -4.55 -6.19
N GLY A 167 10.34 -3.96 -6.25
CA GLY A 167 11.31 -4.03 -5.15
C GLY A 167 10.88 -3.20 -3.94
N PHE A 168 10.56 -3.85 -2.82
CA PHE A 168 10.22 -3.20 -1.54
C PHE A 168 11.16 -3.63 -0.41
N GLU A 169 12.40 -4.02 -0.71
CA GLU A 169 13.33 -4.43 0.34
C GLU A 169 13.66 -3.25 1.27
N GLY A 170 13.47 -3.44 2.58
CA GLY A 170 13.83 -2.44 3.59
C GLY A 170 13.04 -1.13 3.52
N VAL A 171 11.84 -1.15 2.93
CA VAL A 171 10.95 0.03 2.88
C VAL A 171 10.28 0.26 4.23
N ASP A 172 10.18 1.53 4.62
CA ASP A 172 9.34 1.96 5.75
C ASP A 172 8.03 2.54 5.21
N PHE A 173 6.91 1.92 5.57
CA PHE A 173 5.57 2.34 5.17
C PHE A 173 4.85 2.95 6.38
N ASP A 174 4.58 4.26 6.31
CA ASP A 174 3.75 4.99 7.27
C ASP A 174 2.50 5.54 6.57
N ARG A 175 1.34 5.02 6.95
CA ARG A 175 0.03 5.46 6.43
C ARG A 175 -0.09 5.37 4.91
N VAL A 176 0.52 4.33 4.33
CA VAL A 176 0.44 4.05 2.89
C VAL A 176 -0.91 3.39 2.56
N THR A 177 -1.54 3.86 1.48
CA THR A 177 -2.79 3.29 0.96
C THR A 177 -2.50 2.45 -0.27
N PHE A 178 -2.80 1.16 -0.18
CA PHE A 178 -2.90 0.26 -1.31
C PHE A 178 -4.39 0.03 -1.59
N PHE A 179 -4.84 0.37 -2.78
CA PHE A 179 -6.23 0.19 -3.18
C PHE A 179 -6.29 -0.67 -4.43
N GLU A 180 -7.00 -1.80 -4.35
CA GLU A 180 -7.14 -2.77 -5.44
C GLU A 180 -5.80 -3.22 -6.04
N CYS A 181 -4.76 -3.39 -5.22
CA CYS A 181 -3.44 -3.84 -5.68
C CYS A 181 -3.26 -5.36 -5.52
N ASP A 182 -2.34 -5.90 -6.32
CA ASP A 182 -1.90 -7.28 -6.26
C ASP A 182 -0.51 -7.41 -5.65
N HIS A 183 -0.41 -8.21 -4.61
CA HIS A 183 0.79 -8.46 -3.81
C HIS A 183 1.05 -9.96 -3.61
N ARG A 184 0.41 -10.82 -4.41
CA ARG A 184 0.44 -12.27 -4.19
C ARG A 184 1.86 -12.82 -4.18
N GLY A 185 2.17 -13.68 -3.22
CA GLY A 185 3.47 -14.30 -3.03
C GLY A 185 4.61 -13.36 -2.58
N LYS A 186 4.31 -12.08 -2.34
CA LYS A 186 5.32 -11.09 -1.97
C LYS A 186 5.80 -11.26 -0.53
N SER A 187 7.07 -10.96 -0.26
CA SER A 187 7.59 -10.90 1.11
C SER A 187 7.71 -9.45 1.62
N TYR A 188 7.16 -9.25 2.80
CA TYR A 188 7.25 -8.08 3.67
C TYR A 188 7.83 -8.49 5.04
N ALA A 189 8.56 -9.61 5.10
CA ALA A 189 9.05 -10.18 6.34
C ALA A 189 9.89 -9.16 7.13
N GLY A 190 9.56 -8.98 8.41
CA GLY A 190 10.23 -8.03 9.32
C GLY A 190 10.02 -6.55 8.98
N GLN A 191 9.28 -6.20 7.93
CA GLN A 191 9.12 -4.81 7.51
C GLN A 191 8.11 -4.04 8.37
N ARG A 192 8.17 -2.72 8.29
CA ARG A 192 7.31 -1.80 9.03
C ARG A 192 6.22 -1.25 8.11
N LEU A 193 4.97 -1.61 8.37
CA LEU A 193 3.77 -1.17 7.66
C LEU A 193 2.71 -0.65 8.64
N VAL A 194 2.93 0.56 9.16
CA VAL A 194 2.09 1.13 10.21
C VAL A 194 0.98 1.98 9.63
N ALA A 195 -0.25 1.75 10.13
CA ALA A 195 -1.45 2.44 9.72
C ALA A 195 -1.73 2.37 8.20
N CYS A 196 -1.24 1.31 7.55
CA CYS A 196 -1.42 1.09 6.13
C CYS A 196 -2.83 0.58 5.81
N GLN A 197 -3.32 0.90 4.61
CA GLN A 197 -4.60 0.44 4.11
C GLN A 197 -4.38 -0.58 2.98
N PHE A 198 -5.01 -1.74 3.10
CA PHE A 198 -4.98 -2.85 2.15
C PHE A 198 -6.42 -3.27 1.77
N THR A 199 -7.36 -2.33 1.79
CA THR A 199 -8.78 -2.60 1.51
C THR A 199 -8.94 -3.26 0.13
N ASP A 200 -9.61 -4.41 0.07
CA ASP A 200 -9.89 -5.17 -1.16
C ASP A 200 -8.64 -5.57 -1.97
N ASN A 201 -7.49 -5.72 -1.32
CA ASN A 201 -6.24 -6.13 -1.98
C ASN A 201 -6.10 -7.66 -2.11
N GLN A 202 -5.30 -8.08 -3.10
CA GLN A 202 -4.91 -9.49 -3.30
C GLN A 202 -3.56 -9.75 -2.62
N LEU A 203 -3.57 -10.49 -1.52
CA LEU A 203 -2.42 -10.78 -0.65
C LEU A 203 -2.27 -12.30 -0.40
N ASP A 204 -2.82 -13.15 -1.28
CA ASP A 204 -2.65 -14.60 -1.16
C ASP A 204 -1.16 -14.98 -1.19
N ASP A 205 -0.77 -15.92 -0.33
CA ASP A 205 0.62 -16.39 -0.18
C ASP A 205 1.63 -15.29 0.23
N VAL A 206 1.18 -14.11 0.67
CA VAL A 206 2.08 -13.05 1.14
C VAL A 206 2.80 -13.47 2.43
N ASP A 207 4.04 -13.03 2.58
CA ASP A 207 4.83 -13.23 3.79
C ASP A 207 4.97 -11.94 4.59
N PHE A 208 4.17 -11.82 5.64
CA PHE A 208 4.22 -10.79 6.68
C PHE A 208 4.87 -11.29 7.98
N SER A 209 5.67 -12.36 7.95
CA SER A 209 6.28 -12.88 9.17
C SER A 209 7.14 -11.82 9.87
N GLN A 210 6.97 -11.68 11.17
CA GLN A 210 7.63 -10.66 12.00
C GLN A 210 7.39 -9.20 11.57
N ALA A 211 6.48 -8.93 10.62
CA ALA A 211 6.20 -7.58 10.18
C ALA A 211 5.45 -6.78 11.26
N THR A 212 5.56 -5.45 11.18
CA THR A 212 4.77 -4.53 12.01
C THR A 212 3.60 -4.00 11.21
N LEU A 213 2.39 -4.45 11.50
CA LEU A 213 1.11 -4.09 10.87
C LEU A 213 0.19 -3.28 11.80
N ARG A 214 0.77 -2.59 12.79
CA ARG A 214 0.00 -1.86 13.81
C ARG A 214 -0.94 -0.86 13.18
N GLN A 215 -2.20 -0.86 13.61
CA GLN A 215 -3.25 0.05 13.14
C GLN A 215 -3.56 -0.07 11.64
N SER A 216 -3.08 -1.12 10.97
CA SER A 216 -3.32 -1.33 9.54
C SER A 216 -4.68 -1.98 9.28
N ASN A 217 -5.22 -1.76 8.08
CA ASN A 217 -6.55 -2.18 7.69
C ASN A 217 -6.49 -3.12 6.48
N PHE A 218 -7.12 -4.28 6.60
CA PHE A 218 -7.19 -5.36 5.62
C PHE A 218 -8.64 -5.68 5.24
N LYS A 219 -9.57 -4.72 5.39
CA LYS A 219 -10.98 -4.95 5.09
C LYS A 219 -11.17 -5.57 3.70
N GLY A 220 -11.88 -6.69 3.62
CA GLY A 220 -12.20 -7.38 2.35
C GLY A 220 -11.00 -8.00 1.61
N ALA A 221 -9.78 -7.89 2.16
CA ALA A 221 -8.58 -8.39 1.50
C ALA A 221 -8.53 -9.93 1.48
N SER A 222 -7.92 -10.50 0.43
CA SER A 222 -7.64 -11.93 0.36
C SER A 222 -6.21 -12.20 0.86
N LEU A 223 -6.06 -12.93 1.95
CA LEU A 223 -4.80 -13.33 2.59
C LEU A 223 -4.71 -14.87 2.71
N ARG A 224 -5.20 -15.60 1.71
CA ARG A 224 -5.24 -17.06 1.78
C ARG A 224 -3.82 -17.60 1.83
N ARG A 225 -3.54 -18.50 2.78
CA ARG A 225 -2.19 -19.08 3.01
C ARG A 225 -1.11 -18.03 3.32
N ALA A 226 -1.48 -16.82 3.72
CA ALA A 226 -0.50 -15.81 4.15
C ALA A 226 0.30 -16.26 5.37
N ASN A 227 1.58 -15.91 5.43
CA ASN A 227 2.42 -16.10 6.59
C ASN A 227 2.43 -14.84 7.45
N LEU A 228 1.82 -14.91 8.63
CA LEU A 228 1.72 -13.85 9.64
C LEU A 228 2.42 -14.28 10.95
N THR A 229 3.36 -15.23 10.88
CA THR A 229 4.03 -15.79 12.06
C THR A 229 4.80 -14.70 12.81
N GLY A 230 4.48 -14.50 14.09
CA GLY A 230 5.10 -13.49 14.94
C GLY A 230 4.83 -12.04 14.53
N VAL A 231 3.80 -11.78 13.72
CA VAL A 231 3.43 -10.42 13.30
C VAL A 231 3.04 -9.53 14.49
N GLN A 232 3.29 -8.23 14.39
CA GLN A 232 2.79 -7.21 15.32
C GLN A 232 1.63 -6.45 14.69
N ALA A 233 0.40 -6.90 14.92
CA ALA A 233 -0.83 -6.38 14.33
C ALA A 233 -1.80 -5.83 15.39
N GLN A 234 -1.28 -5.14 16.41
CA GLN A 234 -2.13 -4.53 17.42
C GLN A 234 -3.02 -3.45 16.79
N GLN A 235 -4.29 -3.41 17.17
CA GLN A 235 -5.31 -2.46 16.69
C GLN A 235 -5.56 -2.51 15.18
N SER A 236 -5.22 -3.63 14.52
CA SER A 236 -5.48 -3.82 13.09
C SER A 236 -6.93 -4.21 12.79
N LEU A 237 -7.40 -3.89 11.59
CA LEU A 237 -8.72 -4.24 11.09
C LEU A 237 -8.63 -5.34 10.03
N TRP A 238 -9.43 -6.39 10.18
CA TRP A 238 -9.51 -7.56 9.29
C TRP A 238 -10.97 -7.87 8.93
N LEU A 239 -11.84 -6.86 8.92
CA LEU A 239 -13.26 -7.03 8.66
C LEU A 239 -13.48 -7.68 7.30
N GLU A 240 -14.28 -8.74 7.23
CA GLU A 240 -14.59 -9.43 5.96
C GLU A 240 -13.36 -10.01 5.23
N ALA A 241 -12.17 -10.01 5.85
CA ALA A 241 -10.93 -10.49 5.23
C ALA A 241 -10.93 -12.02 5.12
N ASN A 242 -10.26 -12.55 4.11
CA ASN A 242 -10.11 -14.00 3.91
C ASN A 242 -8.72 -14.48 4.31
N LEU A 243 -8.60 -15.04 5.51
CA LEU A 243 -7.38 -15.65 6.06
C LEU A 243 -7.42 -17.18 6.05
N THR A 244 -8.16 -17.80 5.11
CA THR A 244 -8.21 -19.27 5.01
C THR A 244 -6.80 -19.85 4.92
N HIS A 245 -6.45 -20.79 5.79
CA HIS A 245 -5.12 -21.41 5.91
C HIS A 245 -3.95 -20.47 6.27
N ALA A 246 -4.21 -19.24 6.71
CA ALA A 246 -3.15 -18.31 7.13
C ALA A 246 -2.41 -18.81 8.38
N GLN A 247 -1.11 -18.52 8.46
CA GLN A 247 -0.24 -18.87 9.58
C GLN A 247 -0.03 -17.67 10.49
N CYS A 248 -0.79 -17.56 11.56
CA CYS A 248 -0.76 -16.43 12.52
C CYS A 248 -0.06 -16.79 13.85
N ARG A 249 0.71 -17.89 13.87
CA ARG A 249 1.33 -18.44 15.08
C ARG A 249 2.19 -17.40 15.79
N SER A 250 2.05 -17.29 17.11
CA SER A 250 2.80 -16.32 17.94
C SER A 250 2.61 -14.84 17.57
N GLY A 251 1.61 -14.50 16.76
CA GLY A 251 1.31 -13.11 16.41
C GLY A 251 0.71 -12.32 17.58
N GLN A 252 0.87 -11.00 17.54
CA GLN A 252 0.30 -10.05 18.51
C GLN A 252 -0.81 -9.26 17.86
N PHE A 253 -2.06 -9.53 18.25
CA PHE A 253 -3.26 -8.95 17.65
C PHE A 253 -4.10 -8.18 18.67
N ASP A 254 -3.51 -7.68 19.77
CA ASP A 254 -4.24 -6.93 20.79
C ASP A 254 -5.21 -5.92 20.17
N GLN A 255 -6.50 -6.02 20.53
CA GLN A 255 -7.57 -5.15 20.04
C GLN A 255 -7.81 -5.19 18.52
N ALA A 256 -7.40 -6.26 17.83
CA ALA A 256 -7.71 -6.46 16.42
C ALA A 256 -9.18 -6.86 16.20
N ILE A 257 -9.73 -6.47 15.05
CA ILE A 257 -11.12 -6.73 14.67
C ILE A 257 -11.15 -7.69 13.48
N PHE A 258 -11.65 -8.89 13.70
CA PHE A 258 -11.87 -9.97 12.72
C PHE A 258 -13.36 -10.22 12.45
N SER A 259 -14.23 -9.23 12.69
CA SER A 259 -15.66 -9.37 12.46
C SER A 259 -15.94 -9.80 11.02
N GLU A 260 -16.76 -10.84 10.85
CA GLU A 260 -17.15 -11.39 9.54
C GLU A 260 -15.97 -11.93 8.69
N ALA A 261 -14.77 -12.06 9.27
CA ALA A 261 -13.62 -12.63 8.57
C ALA A 261 -13.79 -14.15 8.33
N THR A 262 -13.19 -14.64 7.25
CA THR A 262 -13.05 -16.08 6.98
C THR A 262 -11.67 -16.55 7.45
N LEU A 263 -11.64 -17.36 8.50
CA LEU A 263 -10.45 -17.85 9.21
C LEU A 263 -10.33 -19.38 9.15
N ASP A 264 -11.05 -20.04 8.23
CA ASP A 264 -11.10 -21.50 8.17
C ASP A 264 -9.70 -22.11 8.08
N ALA A 265 -9.41 -23.04 8.99
CA ALA A 265 -8.12 -23.71 9.12
C ALA A 265 -6.90 -22.76 9.23
N ALA A 266 -7.10 -21.54 9.70
CA ALA A 266 -6.01 -20.65 10.10
C ALA A 266 -5.34 -21.15 11.39
N ASN A 267 -4.10 -20.73 11.61
CA ASN A 267 -3.31 -21.12 12.78
C ASN A 267 -2.98 -19.89 13.64
N PHE A 268 -3.74 -19.66 14.70
CA PHE A 268 -3.50 -18.65 15.73
C PHE A 268 -2.86 -19.25 17.00
N SER A 269 -2.22 -20.42 16.90
CA SER A 269 -1.59 -21.02 18.07
C SER A 269 -0.54 -20.10 18.69
N GLN A 270 -0.50 -20.04 20.02
CA GLN A 270 0.41 -19.16 20.77
C GLN A 270 0.25 -17.66 20.50
N ALA A 271 -0.82 -17.23 19.80
CA ALA A 271 -1.06 -15.82 19.52
C ALA A 271 -1.59 -15.08 20.76
N ARG A 272 -1.32 -13.77 20.82
CA ARG A 272 -1.93 -12.86 21.78
C ARG A 272 -3.14 -12.19 21.13
N LEU A 273 -4.32 -12.52 21.63
CA LEU A 273 -5.62 -12.12 21.08
C LEU A 273 -6.45 -11.34 22.12
N TYR A 274 -5.75 -10.57 22.97
CA TYR A 274 -6.35 -9.77 24.03
C TYR A 274 -7.32 -8.74 23.45
N GLN A 275 -8.58 -8.74 23.93
CA GLN A 275 -9.64 -7.85 23.45
C GLN A 275 -9.91 -7.92 21.93
N CYS A 276 -9.64 -9.05 21.28
CA CYS A 276 -9.99 -9.24 19.87
C CYS A 276 -11.49 -9.43 19.66
N VAL A 277 -12.00 -8.97 18.52
CA VAL A 277 -13.40 -9.12 18.12
C VAL A 277 -13.49 -10.09 16.94
N PHE A 278 -14.10 -11.25 17.14
CA PHE A 278 -14.32 -12.31 16.15
C PHE A 278 -15.81 -12.49 15.80
N GLN A 279 -16.63 -11.48 16.07
CA GLN A 279 -18.08 -11.58 15.91
C GLN A 279 -18.46 -12.01 14.49
N ARG A 280 -19.33 -13.02 14.37
CA ARG A 280 -19.78 -13.58 13.08
C ARG A 280 -18.66 -14.09 12.15
N SER A 281 -17.44 -14.28 12.65
CA SER A 281 -16.36 -14.86 11.84
C SER A 281 -16.61 -16.34 11.56
N ARG A 282 -16.04 -16.84 10.46
CA ARG A 282 -16.01 -18.28 10.15
C ARG A 282 -14.63 -18.82 10.48
N ALA A 283 -14.50 -19.52 11.59
CA ALA A 283 -13.22 -20.02 12.10
C ALA A 283 -13.25 -21.55 12.28
N ALA A 284 -13.91 -22.26 11.36
CA ALA A 284 -13.98 -23.70 11.44
C ALA A 284 -12.59 -24.33 11.25
N ARG A 285 -12.26 -25.32 12.07
CA ARG A 285 -10.93 -25.99 12.09
C ARG A 285 -9.76 -25.06 12.40
N CYS A 286 -10.01 -23.85 12.90
CA CYS A 286 -8.95 -22.91 13.29
C CYS A 286 -8.22 -23.42 14.54
N ASP A 287 -6.91 -23.24 14.59
CA ASP A 287 -6.07 -23.59 15.74
C ASP A 287 -5.85 -22.35 16.62
N PHE A 288 -6.47 -22.32 17.79
CA PHE A 288 -6.29 -21.31 18.84
C PHE A 288 -5.52 -21.88 20.04
N SER A 289 -4.86 -23.03 19.91
CA SER A 289 -4.17 -23.67 21.03
C SER A 289 -3.06 -22.79 21.62
N ASP A 290 -2.90 -22.82 22.94
CA ASP A 290 -1.93 -21.99 23.67
C ASP A 290 -2.08 -20.46 23.48
N SER A 291 -3.18 -19.97 22.92
CA SER A 291 -3.41 -18.53 22.73
C SER A 291 -3.95 -17.84 23.99
N ASP A 292 -3.75 -16.51 24.06
CA ASP A 292 -4.41 -15.66 25.07
C ASP A 292 -5.64 -14.98 24.50
N LEU A 293 -6.83 -15.45 24.90
CA LEU A 293 -8.14 -14.97 24.46
C LEU A 293 -8.84 -14.12 25.53
N THR A 294 -8.08 -13.54 26.46
CA THR A 294 -8.61 -12.66 27.51
C THR A 294 -9.40 -11.50 26.89
N TYR A 295 -10.67 -11.38 27.27
CA TYR A 295 -11.65 -10.41 26.76
C TYR A 295 -11.98 -10.52 25.26
N ALA A 296 -11.63 -11.63 24.59
CA ALA A 296 -12.01 -11.82 23.20
C ALA A 296 -13.53 -12.06 23.05
N ASP A 297 -14.08 -11.68 21.90
CA ASP A 297 -15.51 -11.78 21.60
C ASP A 297 -15.76 -12.65 20.37
N PHE A 298 -16.29 -13.86 20.56
CA PHE A 298 -16.69 -14.79 19.50
C PHE A 298 -18.22 -14.86 19.30
N CYS A 299 -18.97 -13.82 19.68
CA CYS A 299 -20.43 -13.88 19.51
C CYS A 299 -20.81 -14.23 18.07
N TYR A 300 -21.69 -15.23 17.90
CA TYR A 300 -22.15 -15.74 16.60
C TYR A 300 -21.06 -16.31 15.67
N ALA A 301 -19.84 -16.53 16.14
CA ALA A 301 -18.78 -17.11 15.31
C ALA A 301 -19.03 -18.60 15.04
N ASP A 302 -18.60 -19.09 13.88
CA ASP A 302 -18.51 -20.52 13.61
C ASP A 302 -17.16 -21.07 14.06
N LEU A 303 -17.17 -21.86 15.12
CA LEU A 303 -16.00 -22.49 15.75
C LEU A 303 -15.97 -24.00 15.52
N GLY A 304 -16.72 -24.49 14.51
CA GLY A 304 -16.82 -25.92 14.20
C GLY A 304 -15.46 -26.59 14.06
N ALA A 305 -15.20 -27.63 14.86
CA ALA A 305 -13.93 -28.36 14.88
C ALA A 305 -12.68 -27.51 15.17
N ALA A 306 -12.81 -26.28 15.69
CA ALA A 306 -11.69 -25.47 16.12
C ALA A 306 -10.97 -26.08 17.35
N ASP A 307 -9.71 -25.71 17.57
CA ASP A 307 -8.88 -26.20 18.67
C ASP A 307 -8.55 -25.08 19.66
N PHE A 308 -9.04 -25.21 20.90
CA PHE A 308 -8.79 -24.29 21.99
C PHE A 308 -8.00 -24.93 23.15
N ARG A 309 -7.34 -26.08 22.91
CA ARG A 309 -6.60 -26.75 23.97
C ARG A 309 -5.48 -25.84 24.49
N ARG A 310 -5.42 -25.68 25.82
CA ARG A 310 -4.47 -24.80 26.54
C ARG A 310 -4.63 -23.29 26.24
N ALA A 311 -5.69 -22.87 25.56
CA ALA A 311 -6.00 -21.46 25.42
C ALA A 311 -6.41 -20.87 26.77
N ARG A 312 -6.07 -19.59 27.00
CA ARG A 312 -6.47 -18.84 28.19
C ARG A 312 -7.74 -18.05 27.91
N PHE A 313 -8.73 -18.20 28.78
CA PHE A 313 -9.96 -17.43 28.74
C PHE A 313 -10.10 -16.54 29.98
N MET A 314 -10.64 -15.34 29.79
CA MET A 314 -11.03 -14.47 30.90
C MET A 314 -12.04 -13.46 30.38
N ARG A 315 -13.31 -13.61 30.82
CA ARG A 315 -14.44 -12.84 30.29
C ARG A 315 -14.53 -12.90 28.76
N THR A 316 -14.18 -14.06 28.20
CA THR A 316 -14.23 -14.34 26.76
C THR A 316 -15.67 -14.68 26.38
N ARG A 317 -16.25 -13.96 25.42
CA ARG A 317 -17.67 -14.12 25.04
C ARG A 317 -17.83 -15.18 23.96
N MET A 318 -18.79 -16.08 24.14
CA MET A 318 -19.12 -17.16 23.20
C MET A 318 -20.63 -17.20 22.87
N HIS A 319 -21.36 -16.10 23.14
CA HIS A 319 -22.81 -16.04 22.94
C HIS A 319 -23.20 -16.42 21.50
N ARG A 320 -24.03 -17.45 21.35
CA ARG A 320 -24.48 -17.99 20.05
C ARG A 320 -23.34 -18.48 19.13
N ALA A 321 -22.13 -18.69 19.63
CA ALA A 321 -21.06 -19.31 18.85
C ALA A 321 -21.42 -20.77 18.51
N HIS A 322 -21.19 -21.18 17.27
CA HIS A 322 -21.39 -22.56 16.84
C HIS A 322 -20.14 -23.39 17.17
N GLN A 323 -20.26 -24.30 18.15
CA GLN A 323 -19.10 -25.00 18.76
C GLN A 323 -19.09 -26.52 18.47
N GLN A 324 -19.67 -26.97 17.35
CA GLN A 324 -19.77 -28.39 17.04
C GLN A 324 -18.38 -29.00 16.85
N GLN A 325 -18.08 -30.12 17.54
CA GLN A 325 -16.78 -30.81 17.47
C GLN A 325 -15.56 -29.95 17.89
N THR A 326 -15.78 -28.76 18.46
CA THR A 326 -14.70 -27.92 18.97
C THR A 326 -13.95 -28.63 20.09
N ARG A 327 -12.63 -28.55 20.08
CA ARG A 327 -11.74 -29.22 21.04
C ARG A 327 -11.39 -28.25 22.16
N TRP A 328 -11.65 -28.65 23.40
CA TRP A 328 -11.48 -27.81 24.57
C TRP A 328 -10.42 -28.35 25.53
N GLY A 329 -9.74 -27.45 26.21
CA GLY A 329 -9.06 -27.73 27.47
C GLY A 329 -9.93 -27.27 28.64
N ASP A 330 -9.38 -26.41 29.50
CA ASP A 330 -10.15 -25.68 30.51
C ASP A 330 -11.03 -24.61 29.83
N ARG A 331 -12.25 -24.44 30.32
CA ARG A 331 -13.24 -23.45 29.86
C ARG A 331 -13.47 -22.32 30.86
N SER A 332 -12.74 -22.31 31.98
CA SER A 332 -12.83 -21.29 33.02
C SER A 332 -12.61 -19.90 32.44
N GLY A 333 -13.55 -18.97 32.67
CA GLY A 333 -13.50 -17.61 32.15
C GLY A 333 -14.28 -17.37 30.85
N ILE A 334 -14.91 -18.40 30.27
CA ILE A 334 -15.83 -18.25 29.15
C ILE A 334 -17.21 -17.77 29.63
N LEU A 335 -17.80 -16.84 28.88
CA LEU A 335 -19.18 -16.37 29.02
C LEU A 335 -20.00 -16.95 27.86
N GLU A 336 -20.68 -18.07 28.11
CA GLU A 336 -21.41 -18.85 27.08
C GLU A 336 -22.63 -18.13 26.52
N ARG A 337 -23.27 -17.30 27.35
CA ARG A 337 -24.53 -16.64 27.01
C ARG A 337 -24.63 -15.30 27.71
N ASP A 338 -25.10 -14.31 26.98
CA ASP A 338 -25.55 -13.03 27.51
C ASP A 338 -27.08 -13.12 27.69
N GLU A 339 -27.56 -13.13 28.93
CA GLU A 339 -28.98 -13.45 29.22
C GLU A 339 -29.95 -12.37 28.73
N GLU A 340 -29.58 -11.10 28.88
CA GLU A 340 -30.39 -9.97 28.42
C GLU A 340 -30.45 -9.95 26.89
N LEU A 341 -29.29 -10.12 26.24
CA LEU A 341 -29.22 -10.20 24.79
C LEU A 341 -29.99 -11.41 24.26
N TYR A 342 -29.83 -12.58 24.88
CA TYR A 342 -30.55 -13.79 24.49
C TYR A 342 -32.08 -13.61 24.56
N ALA A 343 -32.58 -12.97 25.63
CA ALA A 343 -34.00 -12.70 25.81
C ALA A 343 -34.52 -11.75 24.71
N ALA A 344 -33.79 -10.67 24.43
CA ALA A 344 -34.15 -9.70 23.40
C ALA A 344 -34.20 -10.32 21.98
N GLU A 345 -33.22 -11.16 21.65
CA GLU A 345 -33.17 -11.88 20.38
C GLU A 345 -34.29 -12.90 20.21
N THR A 346 -34.55 -13.68 21.26
CA THR A 346 -35.59 -14.71 21.25
C THR A 346 -36.98 -14.08 21.08
N TRP A 347 -37.24 -12.95 21.76
CA TRP A 347 -38.46 -12.18 21.58
C TRP A 347 -38.61 -11.65 20.14
N SER A 348 -37.52 -11.12 19.56
CA SER A 348 -37.53 -10.57 18.21
C SER A 348 -37.80 -11.66 17.15
N ALA A 349 -37.18 -12.83 17.28
CA ALA A 349 -37.38 -13.96 16.37
C ALA A 349 -38.83 -14.49 16.42
N GLN A 350 -39.42 -14.60 17.61
CA GLN A 350 -40.82 -15.00 17.79
C GLN A 350 -41.81 -14.01 17.19
N ARG A 351 -41.46 -12.72 17.12
CA ARG A 351 -42.29 -11.68 16.50
C ARG A 351 -42.24 -11.77 14.98
N GLN A 352 -41.06 -12.01 14.41
CA GLN A 352 -40.89 -12.17 12.95
C GLN A 352 -41.58 -13.43 12.41
N SER A 353 -41.65 -14.51 13.19
CA SER A 353 -42.35 -15.74 12.77
C SER A 353 -43.89 -15.66 12.85
N ARG A 354 -44.44 -14.55 13.33
CA ARG A 354 -45.90 -14.30 13.48
C ARG A 354 -46.47 -13.34 12.44
N ILE A 355 -45.61 -12.79 11.58
CA ILE A 355 -45.95 -11.96 10.41
C ILE A 355 -45.81 -12.87 9.19
#